data_AF-A0A658Z082-F1
#
_entry.id   AF-A0A658Z082-F1
#
_cell.length_a   1.000
_cell.length_b   1.000
_cell.length_c   1.000
_cell.angle_alpha   90.00
_cell.angle_beta   90.00
_cell.angle_gamma   90.00
#
_symmetry.space_group_name_H-M   'P 1'
#
loop_
_entity.id
_entity.type
_entity.pdbx_description
1 polymer ?
#
loop_
_entity_poly.entity_id
_entity_poly.type
_entity_poly.pdbx_seq_one_letter_code
_entity_poly.pdbx_strand_id
1 'polypeptide(L)'
;MDLSKAKRVVGVGRGLAAQDDLKMVHELAAVLNAEVGCSRPIAEGENWMERERYIGVSGVLLKSDLYLTLGISGQIQHMVGGNGVKVIVAINKDKNAPIFNYADYGLVGDIYKVVPALISQLSRQFPFQPHLPL
;
A
#
# COMPACT_ATOMS: atom_id res chain seq x y z
N MET A 1 -3.69 -14.72 -2.62
CA MET A 1 -2.46 -15.04 -1.86
C MET A 1 -2.60 -14.55 -0.43
N ASP A 2 -1.90 -15.20 0.51
CA ASP A 2 -1.88 -14.82 1.92
C ASP A 2 -1.06 -13.53 2.12
N LEU A 3 -1.72 -12.43 2.50
CA LEU A 3 -1.09 -11.12 2.66
C LEU A 3 0.02 -11.13 3.73
N SER A 4 -0.09 -11.98 4.74
CA SER A 4 0.91 -12.07 5.82
C SER A 4 2.28 -12.59 5.36
N LYS A 5 2.30 -13.30 4.22
CA LYS A 5 3.51 -13.88 3.61
C LYS A 5 4.06 -13.04 2.46
N ALA A 6 3.41 -11.93 2.11
CA ALA A 6 3.84 -11.09 1.01
C ALA A 6 5.19 -10.42 1.31
N LYS A 7 6.15 -10.52 0.38
CA LYS A 7 7.44 -9.80 0.48
C LYS A 7 7.29 -8.30 0.28
N ARG A 8 6.32 -7.87 -0.54
CA ARG A 8 6.05 -6.47 -0.85
C ARG A 8 4.56 -6.24 -0.77
N VAL A 9 4.15 -5.14 -0.16
CA VAL A 9 2.74 -4.77 -0.01
C VAL A 9 2.53 -3.33 -0.44
N VAL A 10 1.50 -3.10 -1.25
CA VAL A 10 0.92 -1.78 -1.49
C VAL A 10 -0.33 -1.65 -0.62
N GLY A 11 -0.32 -0.73 0.35
CA GLY A 11 -1.41 -0.47 1.29
C GLY A 11 -2.22 0.74 0.91
N VAL A 12 -3.56 0.64 0.92
CA VAL A 12 -4.46 1.77 0.62
C VAL A 12 -5.32 2.21 1.80
N GLY A 13 -5.60 3.51 1.87
CA GLY A 13 -6.54 4.12 2.80
C GLY A 13 -7.52 5.05 2.12
N ARG A 14 -8.29 5.81 2.92
CA ARG A 14 -9.28 6.80 2.43
C ARG A 14 -8.67 8.03 1.74
N GLY A 15 -7.40 7.98 1.35
CA GLY A 15 -6.88 8.89 0.35
C GLY A 15 -7.42 8.57 -1.06
N LEU A 16 -7.84 7.33 -1.30
CA LEU A 16 -8.65 6.97 -2.47
C LEU A 16 -10.06 7.55 -2.33
N ALA A 17 -10.66 7.95 -3.46
CA ALA A 17 -11.94 8.65 -3.50
C ALA A 17 -13.09 7.71 -3.89
N ALA A 18 -12.80 6.65 -4.64
CA ALA A 18 -13.76 5.66 -5.08
C ALA A 18 -13.12 4.25 -5.17
N GLN A 19 -13.96 3.22 -5.14
CA GLN A 19 -13.53 1.83 -5.31
C GLN A 19 -12.81 1.60 -6.64
N ASP A 20 -13.22 2.29 -7.70
CA ASP A 20 -12.59 2.19 -9.03
C ASP A 20 -11.12 2.60 -9.03
N ASP A 21 -10.67 3.40 -8.06
CA ASP A 21 -9.27 3.81 -7.92
C ASP A 21 -8.36 2.62 -7.55
N LEU A 22 -8.92 1.52 -7.05
CA LEU A 22 -8.17 0.28 -6.80
C LEU A 22 -7.52 -0.26 -8.09
N LYS A 23 -8.07 0.03 -9.28
CA LYS A 23 -7.46 -0.37 -10.56
C LYS A 23 -6.02 0.16 -10.69
N MET A 24 -5.81 1.44 -10.35
CA MET A 24 -4.49 2.09 -10.38
C MET A 24 -3.54 1.46 -9.33
N VAL A 25 -4.08 1.08 -8.18
CA VAL A 25 -3.32 0.44 -7.10
C VAL A 25 -2.85 -0.96 -7.52
N HIS A 26 -3.74 -1.75 -8.13
CA HIS A 26 -3.43 -3.07 -8.64
C HIS A 26 -2.40 -3.02 -9.77
N GLU A 27 -2.46 -2.01 -10.64
CA GLU A 27 -1.45 -1.78 -11.68
C GLU A 27 -0.06 -1.53 -11.07
N LEU A 28 0.03 -0.63 -10.08
CA LEU A 28 1.30 -0.40 -9.37
C LEU A 28 1.80 -1.66 -8.65
N ALA A 29 0.91 -2.39 -8.00
CA ALA A 29 1.26 -3.62 -7.30
C ALA A 29 1.81 -4.69 -8.27
N ALA A 30 1.25 -4.80 -9.47
CA ALA A 30 1.74 -5.70 -10.51
C ALA A 30 3.16 -5.33 -10.95
N VAL A 31 3.44 -4.04 -11.19
CA VAL A 31 4.79 -3.55 -11.55
C VAL A 31 5.80 -3.83 -10.42
N LEU A 32 5.37 -3.75 -9.18
CA LEU A 32 6.22 -4.00 -8.00
C LEU A 32 6.32 -5.48 -7.61
N ASN A 33 5.57 -6.39 -8.26
CA ASN A 33 5.37 -7.75 -7.81
C ASN A 33 4.99 -7.79 -6.31
N ALA A 34 3.94 -7.05 -5.96
CA ALA A 34 3.46 -6.84 -4.60
C ALA A 34 2.01 -7.30 -4.45
N GLU A 35 1.64 -7.67 -3.23
CA GLU A 35 0.23 -7.86 -2.87
C GLU A 35 -0.41 -6.53 -2.46
N VAL A 36 -1.74 -6.43 -2.57
CA VAL A 36 -2.50 -5.25 -2.13
C VAL A 36 -3.14 -5.53 -0.78
N GLY A 37 -2.94 -4.61 0.16
CA GLY A 37 -3.59 -4.57 1.46
C GLY A 37 -4.30 -3.23 1.67
N CYS A 38 -5.06 -3.10 2.76
CA CYS A 38 -5.79 -1.89 3.04
C CYS A 38 -5.93 -1.59 4.54
N SER A 39 -6.36 -0.37 4.84
CA SER A 39 -6.76 0.05 6.18
C SER A 39 -8.17 -0.41 6.53
N ARG A 40 -8.50 -0.45 7.83
CA ARG A 40 -9.84 -0.85 8.31
C ARG A 40 -11.00 -0.14 7.61
N PRO A 41 -10.97 1.19 7.42
CA PRO A 41 -12.07 1.86 6.74
C PRO A 41 -12.34 1.35 5.33
N ILE A 42 -11.32 0.93 4.58
CA ILE A 42 -11.49 0.42 3.22
C ILE A 42 -12.16 -0.97 3.24
N ALA A 43 -11.79 -1.84 4.18
CA ALA A 43 -12.34 -3.18 4.28
C ALA A 43 -13.72 -3.23 4.94
N GLU A 44 -13.91 -2.53 6.05
CA GLU A 44 -15.11 -2.66 6.90
C GLU A 44 -16.06 -1.46 6.82
N GLY A 45 -15.58 -0.29 6.38
CA GLY A 45 -16.42 0.91 6.23
C GLY A 45 -16.98 1.01 4.82
N GLU A 46 -16.09 1.01 3.85
CA GLU A 46 -16.42 1.16 2.44
C GLU A 46 -16.72 -0.19 1.74
N ASN A 47 -16.27 -1.31 2.32
CA ASN A 47 -16.35 -2.66 1.73
C ASN A 47 -15.74 -2.75 0.32
N TRP A 48 -14.66 -2.01 0.06
CA TRP A 48 -13.98 -2.03 -1.23
C TRP A 48 -13.02 -3.22 -1.38
N MET A 49 -12.59 -3.80 -0.27
CA MET A 49 -11.66 -4.94 -0.23
C MET A 49 -12.05 -5.91 0.90
N GLU A 50 -11.74 -7.19 0.69
CA GLU A 50 -12.01 -8.26 1.67
C GLU A 50 -11.32 -8.05 3.02
N ARG A 51 -11.90 -8.64 4.07
CA ARG A 51 -11.42 -8.50 5.45
C ARG A 51 -10.00 -9.04 5.66
N GLU A 52 -9.61 -10.03 4.88
CA GLU A 52 -8.27 -10.64 4.87
C GLU A 52 -7.21 -9.70 4.32
N ARG A 53 -7.60 -8.58 3.69
CA ARG A 53 -6.69 -7.55 3.20
C ARG A 53 -6.47 -6.42 4.19
N TYR A 54 -7.22 -6.36 5.29
CA TYR A 54 -7.08 -5.33 6.31
C TYR A 54 -5.81 -5.54 7.15
N ILE A 55 -4.93 -4.54 7.18
CA ILE A 55 -3.71 -4.46 8.00
C ILE A 55 -3.98 -3.64 9.27
N GLY A 56 -3.74 -4.22 10.45
CA GLY A 56 -3.90 -3.50 11.72
C GLY A 56 -4.07 -4.41 12.93
N VAL A 57 -4.44 -3.81 14.07
CA VAL A 57 -4.55 -4.48 15.39
C VAL A 57 -5.42 -5.74 15.40
N SER A 58 -6.48 -5.77 14.61
CA SER A 58 -7.36 -6.94 14.44
C SER A 58 -7.32 -7.51 13.02
N GLY A 59 -6.30 -7.13 12.25
CA GLY A 59 -6.10 -7.55 10.87
C GLY A 59 -4.80 -8.33 10.71
N VAL A 60 -4.22 -8.22 9.52
CA VAL A 60 -2.94 -8.81 9.16
C VAL A 60 -1.81 -8.03 9.81
N LEU A 61 -0.86 -8.76 10.41
CA LEU A 61 0.44 -8.25 10.83
C LEU A 61 1.46 -8.53 9.73
N LEU A 62 2.01 -7.48 9.12
CA LEU A 62 2.98 -7.61 8.04
C LEU A 62 4.37 -7.96 8.56
N LYS A 63 5.07 -8.80 7.80
CA LYS A 63 6.51 -9.10 7.95
C LYS A 63 7.25 -8.97 6.62
N SER A 64 6.81 -7.99 5.82
CA SER A 64 7.27 -7.75 4.45
C SER A 64 8.62 -7.03 4.41
N ASP A 65 9.32 -7.16 3.28
CA ASP A 65 10.51 -6.37 2.99
C ASP A 65 10.15 -4.91 2.66
N LEU A 66 8.99 -4.69 2.03
CA LEU A 66 8.51 -3.36 1.63
C LEU A 66 7.02 -3.20 1.94
N TYR A 67 6.67 -2.05 2.51
CA TYR A 67 5.30 -1.56 2.60
C TYR A 67 5.18 -0.15 2.02
N LEU A 68 4.54 -0.04 0.86
CA LEU A 68 4.22 1.22 0.21
C LEU A 68 2.80 1.65 0.56
N THR A 69 2.63 2.75 1.29
CA THR A 69 1.33 3.25 1.69
C THR A 69 0.85 4.39 0.80
N LEU A 70 -0.41 4.29 0.37
CA LEU A 70 -1.09 5.26 -0.49
C LEU A 70 -2.30 5.82 0.26
N GLY A 71 -2.19 7.07 0.71
CA GLY A 71 -3.31 7.75 1.37
C GLY A 71 -3.75 7.12 2.71
N ILE A 72 -2.83 6.45 3.40
CA ILE A 72 -3.04 5.94 4.76
C ILE A 72 -2.60 7.01 5.75
N SER A 73 -3.43 7.32 6.75
CA SER A 73 -3.10 8.33 7.76
C SER A 73 -2.06 7.87 8.78
N GLY A 74 -1.90 6.57 9.01
CA GLY A 74 -0.93 6.01 9.96
C GLY A 74 -1.39 6.04 11.42
N GLN A 75 -2.69 5.87 11.66
CA GLN A 75 -3.20 5.70 13.04
C GLN A 75 -2.56 4.48 13.71
N ILE A 76 -2.33 4.55 15.02
CA ILE A 76 -1.63 3.50 15.78
C ILE A 76 -2.26 2.12 15.54
N GLN A 77 -3.59 2.03 15.45
CA GLN A 77 -4.29 0.77 15.21
C GLN A 77 -3.97 0.15 13.84
N HIS A 78 -3.69 0.97 12.82
CA HIS A 78 -3.18 0.49 11.53
C HIS A 78 -1.73 0.03 11.68
N MET A 79 -0.92 0.86 12.36
CA MET A 79 0.52 0.64 12.44
C MET A 79 0.91 -0.53 13.35
N VAL A 80 0.05 -0.99 14.27
CA VAL A 80 0.22 -2.29 14.95
C VAL A 80 0.47 -3.42 13.93
N GLY A 81 -0.23 -3.41 12.78
CA GLY A 81 -0.01 -4.39 11.72
C GLY A 81 1.00 -3.98 10.66
N GLY A 82 1.23 -2.67 10.47
CA GLY A 82 2.10 -2.15 9.41
C GLY A 82 3.56 -1.92 9.81
N ASN A 83 3.88 -1.78 11.09
CA ASN A 83 5.20 -1.31 11.55
C ASN A 83 6.27 -2.42 11.66
N GLY A 84 5.91 -3.69 11.45
CA GLY A 84 6.84 -4.83 11.53
C GLY A 84 7.63 -5.11 10.25
N VAL A 85 7.55 -4.23 9.25
CA VAL A 85 8.18 -4.38 7.93
C VAL A 85 9.57 -3.75 7.91
N LYS A 86 10.42 -4.16 6.95
CA LYS A 86 11.80 -3.65 6.87
C LYS A 86 11.89 -2.21 6.35
N VAL A 87 11.04 -1.86 5.37
CA VAL A 87 11.02 -0.53 4.75
C VAL A 87 9.57 -0.07 4.57
N ILE A 88 9.26 1.13 5.05
CA ILE A 88 7.99 1.83 4.88
C ILE A 88 8.21 3.03 3.96
N VAL A 89 7.49 3.04 2.84
CA VAL A 89 7.39 4.20 1.96
C VAL A 89 5.98 4.77 2.07
N ALA A 90 5.84 6.07 2.27
CA ALA A 90 4.53 6.71 2.45
C ALA A 90 4.28 7.81 1.42
N ILE A 91 3.13 7.73 0.75
CA ILE A 91 2.61 8.77 -0.12
C ILE A 91 1.30 9.28 0.47
N ASN A 92 1.28 10.54 0.89
CA ASN A 92 0.09 11.17 1.45
C ASN A 92 0.05 12.66 1.09
N LYS A 93 -1.13 13.19 0.78
CA LYS A 93 -1.31 14.62 0.46
C LYS A 93 -1.18 15.51 1.71
N ASP A 94 -1.50 14.97 2.88
CA ASP A 94 -1.39 15.70 4.14
C ASP A 94 0.02 15.54 4.70
N LYS A 95 0.80 16.63 4.66
CA LYS A 95 2.17 16.69 5.18
C LYS A 95 2.28 16.39 6.69
N ASN A 96 1.17 16.47 7.42
CA ASN A 96 1.13 16.23 8.87
C ASN A 96 0.59 14.82 9.20
N ALA A 97 0.37 13.97 8.20
CA ALA A 97 -0.17 12.63 8.43
C ALA A 97 0.76 11.82 9.34
N PRO A 98 0.24 11.19 10.42
CA PRO A 98 1.02 10.36 11.34
C PRO A 98 1.84 9.24 10.69
N ILE A 99 1.47 8.78 9.50
CA ILE A 99 2.22 7.77 8.74
C ILE A 99 3.68 8.17 8.52
N PHE A 100 3.98 9.47 8.40
CA PHE A 100 5.35 9.95 8.21
C PHE A 100 6.24 9.75 9.45
N ASN A 101 5.67 9.53 10.64
CA ASN A 101 6.45 9.15 11.82
C ASN A 101 6.97 7.71 11.76
N TYR A 102 6.41 6.89 10.87
CA TYR A 102 6.78 5.49 10.68
C TYR A 102 7.54 5.26 9.36
N ALA A 103 7.47 6.21 8.43
CA ALA A 103 8.02 6.04 7.10
C ALA A 103 9.54 6.25 7.09
N ASP A 104 10.27 5.33 6.47
CA ASP A 104 11.67 5.52 6.11
C ASP A 104 11.79 6.54 4.97
N TYR A 105 10.82 6.52 4.05
CA TYR A 105 10.73 7.45 2.92
C TYR A 105 9.33 8.03 2.83
N GLY A 106 9.21 9.35 2.92
CA GLY A 106 7.94 10.07 2.80
C GLY A 106 7.90 10.95 1.55
N LEU A 107 6.78 10.90 0.82
CA LEU A 107 6.45 11.83 -0.25
C LEU A 107 5.12 12.50 0.05
N VAL A 108 5.16 13.82 0.22
CA VAL A 108 3.95 14.64 0.31
C VAL A 108 3.45 14.90 -1.10
N GLY A 109 2.30 14.32 -1.46
CA GLY A 109 1.79 14.43 -2.82
C GLY A 109 0.43 13.80 -3.03
N ASP A 110 -0.18 14.18 -4.14
CA ASP A 110 -1.44 13.61 -4.62
C ASP A 110 -1.19 12.23 -5.25
N ILE A 111 -1.80 11.18 -4.71
CA ILE A 111 -1.65 9.80 -5.21
C ILE A 111 -2.06 9.66 -6.67
N TYR A 112 -3.04 10.44 -7.15
CA TYR A 112 -3.49 10.39 -8.55
C TYR A 112 -2.48 10.98 -9.54
N LYS A 113 -1.49 11.72 -9.04
CA LYS A 113 -0.37 12.22 -9.84
C LYS A 113 0.87 11.36 -9.66
N VAL A 114 1.14 11.00 -8.40
CA VAL A 114 2.34 10.25 -8.03
C VAL A 114 2.31 8.82 -8.54
N VAL A 115 1.20 8.10 -8.35
CA VAL A 115 1.14 6.67 -8.70
C VAL A 115 1.29 6.43 -10.21
N PRO A 116 0.59 7.15 -11.11
CA PRO A 116 0.82 6.99 -12.55
C PRO A 116 2.25 7.32 -12.97
N ALA A 117 2.87 8.33 -12.36
CA ALA A 117 4.27 8.67 -12.62
C ALA A 117 5.22 7.55 -12.17
N LEU A 118 4.98 6.94 -11.00
CA LEU A 118 5.75 5.80 -10.51
C LEU A 118 5.61 4.59 -11.43
N ILE A 119 4.38 4.23 -11.83
CA ILE A 119 4.11 3.13 -12.77
C ILE A 119 4.89 3.34 -14.07
N SER A 120 4.82 4.55 -14.65
CA SER A 120 5.50 4.90 -15.90
C SER A 120 7.02 4.76 -15.79
N GLN A 121 7.63 5.20 -14.67
CA GLN A 121 9.08 5.12 -14.48
C GLN A 121 9.54 3.68 -14.21
N LEU A 122 8.84 2.98 -13.31
CA LEU A 122 9.20 1.62 -12.93
C LEU A 122 9.02 0.62 -14.08
N SER A 123 7.97 0.77 -14.90
CA SER A 123 7.76 -0.11 -16.06
C SER A 123 8.85 0.05 -17.14
N ARG A 124 9.46 1.24 -17.23
CA ARG A 124 10.61 1.48 -18.12
C ARG A 124 11.89 0.87 -17.58
N GLN A 125 12.08 0.90 -16.26
CA GLN A 125 13.30 0.44 -15.62
C GLN A 125 13.30 -1.07 -15.36
N PHE A 126 12.12 -1.66 -15.13
CA PHE A 126 11.89 -3.08 -14.91
C PHE A 126 10.80 -3.57 -15.89
N PRO A 127 11.15 -3.82 -17.16
CA PRO A 127 10.20 -4.38 -18.10
C PRO A 127 9.66 -5.70 -17.57
N PHE A 128 8.33 -5.86 -17.60
CA PHE A 128 7.63 -7.05 -17.13
C PHE A 128 8.25 -8.32 -17.74
N GLN A 129 8.73 -9.23 -16.89
CA GLN A 129 9.26 -10.53 -17.29
C GLN A 129 8.22 -11.63 -16.99
N PRO A 130 7.47 -12.14 -17.97
CA PRO A 130 6.35 -13.05 -17.75
C PRO A 130 6.73 -14.47 -17.27
N HIS A 131 7.96 -14.73 -16.85
CA HIS A 131 8.47 -16.08 -16.62
C HIS A 131 9.57 -16.11 -15.55
N LEU A 132 9.14 -16.17 -14.29
CA LEU A 132 9.86 -16.93 -13.28
C LEU A 132 8.83 -17.82 -12.56
N PRO A 133 8.93 -19.16 -12.62
CA PRO A 133 8.07 -20.02 -11.83
C PRO A 133 8.37 -19.81 -10.34
N LEU A 134 7.31 -19.94 -9.53
CA LEU A 134 7.39 -19.98 -8.06
C LEU A 134 8.21 -21.19 -7.58
#